data_AF-A1CYM9-F1
#
_entry.id   AF-A1CYM9-F1
#
_cell.length_a   1.000
_cell.length_b   1.000
_cell.length_c   1.000
_cell.angle_alpha   90.00
_cell.angle_beta   90.00
_cell.angle_gamma   90.00
#
_symmetry.space_group_name_H-M   'P 1'
#
loop_
_entity.id
_entity.type
_entity.pdbx_description
1 polymer ?
#
loop_
_entity_poly.entity_id
_entity_poly.type
_entity_poly.pdbx_seq_one_letter_code
_entity_poly.pdbx_strand_id
1 'polypeptide(L)'
;MAPKPKAKPSKQPPHPTPTRQEQTQEPPCEFTHPCTTSTISPSPSTPGSANASGRGSHPRKLISHIFGRNKTSTKLFPSTVWVHYCRKHYQRARYRSRAWPFTQCELLLDSLGRMEAWGGVESFEVVLRRREMNRISSAEQRQGTDKKRVGLRKGRRGGGASASTSAGVSGDEEDEEEEYGDDEEESDDGRKRQRRKPRIKACPVPGWLRAETGPGKSFAEIRAIVERIREDLTEQHRLTQKTKGTGKSKEQVLFPDIEILPTFRSWVLEQAKEDGENTSKKSRVSRKGAVQKVQR
;
A
#
# COMPACT_ATOMS: atom_id res chain seq x y z
N MET A 1 26.77 55.03 -22.18
CA MET A 1 25.93 54.10 -21.37
C MET A 1 26.44 52.68 -21.63
N ALA A 2 27.16 52.09 -20.67
CA ALA A 2 27.73 50.75 -20.81
C ALA A 2 26.75 49.68 -20.28
N PRO A 3 26.64 48.49 -20.90
CA PRO A 3 25.72 47.46 -20.46
C PRO A 3 26.24 46.74 -19.19
N LYS A 4 25.34 46.54 -18.21
CA LYS A 4 25.60 45.81 -16.96
C LYS A 4 25.92 44.33 -17.23
N PRO A 5 26.86 43.71 -16.49
CA PRO A 5 27.15 42.27 -16.62
C PRO A 5 26.03 41.42 -16.00
N LYS A 6 25.68 40.32 -16.69
CA LYS A 6 24.69 39.33 -16.25
C LYS A 6 25.22 38.53 -15.05
N ALA A 7 24.41 38.40 -14.01
CA ALA A 7 24.68 37.57 -12.85
C ALA A 7 24.70 36.08 -13.21
N LYS A 8 25.72 35.35 -12.74
CA LYS A 8 25.81 33.88 -12.86
C LYS A 8 24.87 33.21 -11.85
N PRO A 9 24.22 32.08 -12.19
CA PRO A 9 23.41 31.34 -11.24
C PRO A 9 24.31 30.69 -10.18
N SER A 10 23.94 30.88 -8.91
CA SER A 10 24.56 30.31 -7.73
C SER A 10 24.53 28.77 -7.79
N LYS A 11 25.69 28.13 -7.66
CA LYS A 11 25.80 26.68 -7.50
C LYS A 11 25.23 26.29 -6.13
N GLN A 12 24.16 25.50 -6.13
CA GLN A 12 23.69 24.83 -4.91
C GLN A 12 24.80 23.92 -4.36
N PRO A 13 24.95 23.81 -3.03
CA PRO A 13 25.95 22.94 -2.43
C PRO A 13 25.62 21.46 -2.74
N PRO A 14 26.64 20.60 -2.88
CA PRO A 14 26.44 19.18 -3.11
C PRO A 14 25.69 18.57 -1.91
N HIS A 15 24.52 17.98 -2.19
CA HIS A 15 23.79 17.19 -1.21
C HIS A 15 24.66 15.97 -0.81
N PRO A 16 24.73 15.62 0.48
CA PRO A 16 25.41 14.40 0.91
C PRO A 16 24.63 13.21 0.37
N THR A 17 25.13 12.58 -0.69
CA THR A 17 24.60 11.34 -1.24
C THR A 17 24.90 10.20 -0.26
N PRO A 18 23.90 9.60 0.41
CA PRO A 18 24.15 8.35 1.12
C PRO A 18 24.45 7.28 0.07
N THR A 19 25.70 6.84 0.03
CA THR A 19 26.14 5.77 -0.87
C THR A 19 25.36 4.50 -0.48
N ARG A 20 24.57 3.96 -1.40
CA ARG A 20 23.71 2.77 -1.20
C ARG A 20 24.44 1.52 -0.66
N GLN A 21 25.78 1.53 -0.63
CA GLN A 21 26.60 0.46 -0.06
C GLN A 21 26.50 0.34 1.47
N GLU A 22 26.02 1.35 2.20
CA GLU A 22 25.70 1.23 3.64
C GLU A 22 24.39 0.44 3.93
N GLN A 23 23.61 0.04 2.92
CA GLN A 23 22.31 -0.65 3.08
C GLN A 23 22.41 -2.15 3.43
N THR A 24 23.59 -2.66 3.81
CA THR A 24 23.76 -4.11 4.08
C THR A 24 23.22 -4.51 5.46
N GLN A 25 22.96 -3.57 6.37
CA GLN A 25 22.33 -3.87 7.65
C GLN A 25 20.80 -3.80 7.53
N GLU A 26 20.16 -4.93 7.81
CA GLU A 26 18.71 -5.06 7.85
C GLU A 26 18.13 -4.14 8.94
N PRO A 27 17.11 -3.32 8.64
CA PRO A 27 16.59 -2.34 9.58
C PRO A 27 15.98 -3.02 10.82
N PRO A 28 16.21 -2.50 12.05
CA PRO A 28 15.68 -3.12 13.26
C PRO A 28 14.16 -3.02 13.34
N CYS A 29 13.54 -3.87 14.17
CA CYS A 29 12.12 -3.76 14.48
C CYS A 29 11.88 -2.61 15.47
N GLU A 30 11.06 -1.63 15.07
CA GLU A 30 10.79 -0.38 15.81
C GLU A 30 9.59 -0.47 16.76
N PHE A 31 8.95 -1.63 16.89
CA PHE A 31 7.80 -1.78 17.79
C PHE A 31 8.19 -1.69 19.28
N THR A 32 9.35 -2.27 19.64
CA THR A 32 9.92 -2.26 21.00
C THR A 32 11.45 -2.39 20.88
N HIS A 33 12.19 -1.69 21.73
CA HIS A 33 13.66 -1.76 21.79
C HIS A 33 14.12 -2.22 23.18
N PRO A 34 14.80 -3.38 23.30
CA PRO A 34 15.06 -4.37 22.25
C PRO A 34 13.79 -5.14 21.84
N CYS A 35 13.73 -5.57 20.58
CA CYS A 35 12.61 -6.38 20.09
C CYS A 35 12.74 -7.82 20.62
N THR A 36 11.95 -8.17 21.62
CA THR A 36 11.95 -9.50 22.25
C THR A 36 11.44 -10.64 21.35
N THR A 37 10.97 -10.31 20.15
CA THR A 37 10.40 -11.29 19.20
C THR A 37 11.18 -11.45 17.92
N SER A 38 12.19 -10.61 17.71
CA SER A 38 13.19 -10.82 16.68
C SER A 38 14.16 -11.86 17.23
N THR A 39 14.24 -13.03 16.60
CA THR A 39 15.17 -14.10 16.97
C THR A 39 16.60 -13.70 16.53
N ILE A 40 17.13 -12.59 17.02
CA ILE A 40 18.55 -12.28 16.96
C ILE A 40 19.10 -12.75 18.30
N SER A 41 19.34 -14.06 18.42
CA SER A 41 20.00 -14.59 19.61
C SER A 41 21.48 -14.24 19.51
N PRO A 42 22.09 -13.54 20.48
CA PRO A 42 23.53 -13.41 20.55
C PRO A 42 24.09 -14.74 21.03
N SER A 43 24.30 -15.67 20.10
CA SER A 43 25.06 -16.88 20.40
C SER A 43 26.54 -16.48 20.42
N PRO A 44 27.31 -16.80 21.48
CA PRO A 44 28.74 -16.59 21.45
C PRO A 44 29.33 -17.40 20.30
N SER A 45 30.12 -16.71 19.50
CA SER A 45 30.82 -17.14 18.30
C SER A 45 31.45 -18.54 18.41
N THR A 46 31.01 -19.47 17.56
CA THR A 46 31.89 -20.52 17.03
C THR A 46 32.64 -19.94 15.83
N PRO A 47 33.97 -19.82 15.86
CA PRO A 47 34.74 -19.33 14.73
C PRO A 47 34.80 -20.45 13.67
N GLY A 48 34.18 -20.23 12.51
CA GLY A 48 34.38 -21.14 11.37
C GLY A 48 33.19 -21.37 10.43
N SER A 49 31.99 -20.83 10.68
CA SER A 49 30.85 -21.02 9.76
C SER A 49 30.33 -19.69 9.22
N ALA A 50 30.92 -19.24 8.10
CA ALA A 50 30.56 -18.01 7.39
C ALA A 50 29.22 -18.09 6.63
N ASN A 51 28.27 -18.95 7.05
CA ASN A 51 26.97 -19.08 6.37
C ASN A 51 25.82 -19.48 7.33
N ALA A 52 25.86 -19.01 8.57
CA ALA A 52 24.69 -19.05 9.45
C ALA A 52 23.83 -17.78 9.27
N SER A 53 23.30 -17.58 8.05
CA SER A 53 22.19 -16.66 7.77
C SER A 53 20.94 -17.20 8.46
N GLY A 54 20.82 -16.97 9.77
CA GLY A 54 19.68 -17.34 10.58
C GLY A 54 18.39 -16.78 9.97
N ARG A 55 17.60 -17.66 9.35
CA ARG A 55 16.30 -17.36 8.73
C ARG A 55 15.35 -16.83 9.80
N GLY A 56 15.24 -15.51 9.87
CA GLY A 56 14.47 -14.81 10.90
C GLY A 56 13.66 -13.63 10.38
N SER A 57 13.06 -13.73 9.19
CA SER A 57 12.06 -12.81 8.60
C SER A 57 12.47 -11.33 8.55
N HIS A 58 12.86 -10.89 7.35
CA HIS A 58 12.93 -9.46 7.00
C HIS A 58 11.78 -8.64 7.59
N PRO A 59 12.08 -7.61 8.42
CA PRO A 59 11.09 -6.69 8.95
C PRO A 59 10.26 -6.08 7.83
N ARG A 60 8.98 -5.93 8.11
CA ARG A 60 8.00 -5.43 7.16
C ARG A 60 8.01 -3.91 7.17
N LYS A 61 8.11 -3.31 5.99
CA LYS A 61 7.86 -1.88 5.76
C LYS A 61 6.41 -1.54 6.12
N LEU A 62 6.17 -0.94 7.29
CA LEU A 62 4.83 -0.55 7.69
C LEU A 62 4.31 0.53 6.78
N ILE A 63 2.98 0.55 6.64
CA ILE A 63 2.18 1.56 5.94
C ILE A 63 2.60 1.86 4.48
N SER A 64 3.62 1.19 3.93
CA SER A 64 4.03 1.24 2.52
C SER A 64 2.88 0.94 1.55
N HIS A 65 1.92 0.13 2.00
CA HIS A 65 0.69 -0.13 1.26
C HIS A 65 -0.21 1.08 1.03
N ILE A 66 -0.10 2.14 1.82
CA ILE A 66 -0.78 3.42 1.61
C ILE A 66 -0.12 4.17 0.45
N PHE A 67 1.19 4.01 0.26
CA PHE A 67 1.96 4.60 -0.85
C PHE A 67 1.94 3.77 -2.15
N GLY A 68 0.95 2.88 -2.29
CA GLY A 68 0.84 1.95 -3.41
C GLY A 68 1.60 0.64 -3.16
N ARG A 69 0.94 -0.31 -2.48
CA ARG A 69 1.52 -1.57 -1.96
C ARG A 69 2.41 -2.37 -2.91
N ASN A 70 2.10 -2.34 -4.22
CA ASN A 70 2.80 -3.08 -5.26
C ASN A 70 3.32 -2.16 -6.37
N LYS A 71 3.28 -0.85 -6.17
CA LYS A 71 3.78 0.12 -7.17
C LYS A 71 5.29 0.23 -7.04
N THR A 72 5.95 0.32 -8.20
CA THR A 72 7.41 0.52 -8.34
C THR A 72 7.90 1.73 -7.56
N SER A 73 7.05 2.74 -7.35
CA SER A 73 7.32 3.92 -6.51
C SER A 73 7.85 3.58 -5.12
N THR A 74 7.30 2.57 -4.44
CA THR A 74 7.73 2.20 -3.07
C THR A 74 9.15 1.62 -3.01
N LYS A 75 9.69 1.16 -4.14
CA LYS A 75 11.06 0.63 -4.25
C LYS A 75 12.10 1.74 -4.34
N LEU A 76 11.70 2.95 -4.76
CA LEU A 76 12.61 4.10 -4.91
C LEU A 76 12.99 4.73 -3.57
N PHE A 77 12.19 4.51 -2.54
CA PHE A 77 12.53 4.98 -1.20
C PHE A 77 13.67 4.16 -0.57
N PRO A 78 14.65 4.83 0.08
CA PRO A 78 15.60 4.16 0.97
C PRO A 78 14.89 3.36 2.07
N SER A 79 15.57 2.34 2.60
CA SER A 79 15.03 1.57 3.72
C SER A 79 14.75 2.46 4.93
N THR A 80 15.64 3.41 5.24
CA THR A 80 15.54 4.31 6.40
C THR A 80 14.26 5.17 6.44
N VAL A 81 13.60 5.37 5.30
CA VAL A 81 12.33 6.10 5.22
C VAL A 81 11.16 5.31 5.83
N TRP A 82 11.22 3.99 5.82
CA TRP A 82 10.13 3.15 6.30
C TRP A 82 10.30 2.82 7.77
N VAL A 83 9.17 2.84 8.50
CA VAL A 83 9.09 2.17 9.80
C VAL A 83 9.09 0.67 9.57
N HIS A 84 9.82 -0.09 10.37
CA HIS A 84 9.93 -1.55 10.23
C HIS A 84 9.44 -2.31 11.46
N TYR A 85 8.55 -3.30 11.28
CA TYR A 85 8.16 -4.25 12.34
C TYR A 85 8.49 -5.68 11.91
N CYS A 86 8.95 -6.49 12.85
CA CYS A 86 9.03 -7.93 12.64
C CYS A 86 7.63 -8.52 12.34
N ARG A 87 7.59 -9.73 11.75
CA ARG A 87 6.32 -10.39 11.38
C ARG A 87 5.34 -10.48 12.56
N LYS A 88 5.82 -10.85 13.75
CA LYS A 88 5.01 -11.02 14.97
C LYS A 88 4.40 -9.70 15.44
N HIS A 89 5.20 -8.62 15.49
CA HIS A 89 4.71 -7.29 15.87
C HIS A 89 3.71 -6.71 14.87
N TYR A 90 3.98 -6.86 13.58
CA TYR A 90 3.03 -6.47 12.54
C TYR A 90 1.67 -7.15 12.71
N GLN A 91 1.67 -8.47 12.95
CA GLN A 91 0.43 -9.21 13.16
C GLN A 91 -0.31 -8.77 14.43
N ARG A 92 0.40 -8.54 15.54
CA ARG A 92 -0.20 -8.02 16.79
C ARG A 92 -0.82 -6.64 16.58
N ALA A 93 -0.08 -5.70 16.00
CA ALA A 93 -0.54 -4.34 15.80
C ALA A 93 -1.76 -4.29 14.86
N ARG A 94 -1.69 -4.96 13.70
CA ARG A 94 -2.72 -4.86 12.66
C ARG A 94 -4.01 -5.63 12.95
N TYR A 95 -3.91 -6.86 13.45
CA TYR A 95 -5.07 -7.76 13.51
C TYR A 95 -5.67 -7.89 14.90
N ARG A 96 -4.95 -7.53 15.96
CA ARG A 96 -5.42 -7.66 17.34
C ARG A 96 -5.82 -6.32 17.97
N SER A 97 -5.28 -5.19 17.49
CA SER A 97 -5.57 -3.87 18.07
C SER A 97 -6.75 -3.18 17.38
N ARG A 98 -7.74 -2.74 18.16
CA ARG A 98 -8.80 -1.83 17.68
C ARG A 98 -8.28 -0.41 17.43
N ALA A 99 -7.11 -0.08 17.97
CA ALA A 99 -6.47 1.21 17.78
C ALA A 99 -5.64 1.28 16.49
N TRP A 100 -5.55 0.18 15.73
CA TRP A 100 -4.73 0.11 14.53
C TRP A 100 -4.94 1.26 13.53
N PRO A 101 -6.17 1.71 13.21
CA PRO A 101 -6.36 2.87 12.31
C PRO A 101 -5.70 4.15 12.81
N PHE A 102 -5.64 4.38 14.13
CA PHE A 102 -4.97 5.53 14.72
C PHE A 102 -3.45 5.38 14.64
N THR A 103 -2.93 4.19 14.98
CA THR A 103 -1.52 3.87 14.82
C THR A 103 -1.08 3.98 13.35
N GLN A 104 -1.98 3.67 12.39
CA GLN A 104 -1.68 3.90 10.97
C GLN A 104 -1.47 5.38 10.65
N CYS A 105 -2.27 6.30 11.22
CA CYS A 105 -2.05 7.73 11.06
C CYS A 105 -0.70 8.16 11.66
N GLU A 106 -0.37 7.70 12.86
CA GLU A 106 0.90 8.03 13.52
C GLU A 106 2.12 7.54 12.71
N LEU A 107 2.09 6.29 12.25
CA LEU A 107 3.13 5.71 11.40
C LEU A 107 3.26 6.43 10.05
N LEU A 108 2.15 6.94 9.52
CA LEU A 108 2.13 7.70 8.29
C LEU A 108 2.78 9.07 8.47
N LEU A 109 2.48 9.77 9.57
CA LEU A 109 3.12 11.04 9.93
C LEU A 109 4.63 10.88 10.13
N ASP A 110 5.07 9.84 10.83
CA ASP A 110 6.49 9.54 11.02
C ASP A 110 7.19 9.26 9.68
N SER A 111 6.59 8.43 8.83
CA SER A 111 7.13 8.15 7.50
C SER A 111 7.19 9.42 6.63
N LEU A 112 6.20 10.31 6.72
CA LEU A 112 6.23 11.60 6.02
C LEU A 112 7.37 12.49 6.51
N GLY A 113 7.66 12.52 7.83
CA GLY A 113 8.82 13.21 8.38
C GLY A 113 10.14 12.67 7.80
N ARG A 114 10.30 11.34 7.75
CA ARG A 114 11.49 10.71 7.16
C ARG A 114 11.62 10.96 5.65
N MET A 115 10.50 10.93 4.92
CA MET A 115 10.47 11.24 3.48
C MET A 115 10.87 12.69 3.20
N GLU A 116 10.38 13.64 4.00
CA GLU A 116 10.72 15.06 3.86
C GLU A 116 12.19 15.30 4.18
N ALA A 117 12.71 14.70 5.25
CA ALA A 117 14.12 14.78 5.62
C ALA A 117 15.05 14.16 4.54
N TRP A 118 14.61 13.09 3.88
CA TRP A 118 15.32 12.49 2.76
C TRP A 118 15.35 13.39 1.51
N GLY A 119 14.32 14.22 1.31
CA GLY A 119 14.30 15.25 0.26
C GLY A 119 14.07 14.74 -1.18
N GLY A 120 13.85 13.44 -1.38
CA GLY A 120 13.65 12.83 -2.71
C GLY A 120 12.23 12.93 -3.26
N VAL A 121 11.25 13.32 -2.44
CA VAL A 121 9.85 13.51 -2.87
C VAL A 121 9.59 14.97 -3.22
N GLU A 122 8.93 15.19 -4.35
CA GLU A 122 8.53 16.52 -4.83
C GLU A 122 7.09 16.87 -4.42
N SER A 123 6.16 15.96 -4.65
CA SER A 123 4.73 16.13 -4.34
C SER A 123 4.06 14.76 -4.20
N PHE A 124 2.77 14.77 -3.87
CA PHE A 124 1.94 13.58 -3.76
C PHE A 124 0.66 13.71 -4.60
N GLU A 125 0.15 12.56 -5.03
CA GLU A 125 -1.18 12.40 -5.58
C GLU A 125 -2.03 11.56 -4.63
N VAL A 126 -3.17 12.09 -4.20
CA VAL A 126 -4.14 11.34 -3.39
C VAL A 126 -5.17 10.71 -4.32
N VAL A 127 -5.27 9.38 -4.31
CA VAL A 127 -6.20 8.63 -5.18
C VAL A 127 -7.09 7.70 -4.38
N LEU A 128 -8.26 7.38 -4.92
CA LEU A 128 -9.12 6.33 -4.37
C LEU A 128 -8.54 4.96 -4.73
N ARG A 129 -8.63 3.99 -3.81
CA ARG A 129 -8.31 2.60 -4.17
C ARG A 129 -9.34 2.08 -5.17
N ARG A 130 -8.93 1.15 -6.05
CA ARG A 130 -9.81 0.51 -7.06
C ARG A 130 -11.14 0.00 -6.48
N ARG A 131 -11.08 -0.62 -5.30
CA ARG A 131 -12.27 -1.07 -4.53
C ARG A 131 -13.26 0.04 -4.21
N GLU A 132 -12.77 1.23 -3.88
CA GLU A 132 -13.62 2.39 -3.61
C GLU A 132 -14.18 2.97 -4.90
N MET A 133 -13.37 3.03 -5.95
CA MET A 133 -13.81 3.49 -7.27
C MET A 133 -14.96 2.62 -7.80
N ASN A 134 -14.81 1.29 -7.77
CA ASN A 134 -15.84 0.34 -8.18
C ASN A 134 -17.14 0.53 -7.39
N ARG A 135 -17.04 0.79 -6.08
CA ARG A 135 -18.20 1.00 -5.21
C ARG A 135 -19.00 2.25 -5.61
N ILE A 136 -18.30 3.34 -5.94
CA ILE A 136 -18.92 4.59 -6.39
C ILE A 136 -19.58 4.37 -7.76
N SER A 137 -18.86 3.78 -8.73
CA SER A 137 -19.40 3.51 -10.07
C SER A 137 -20.64 2.61 -10.04
N SER A 138 -20.64 1.55 -9.23
CA SER A 138 -21.83 0.69 -9.05
C SER A 138 -23.00 1.41 -8.38
N ALA A 139 -22.74 2.35 -7.47
CA ALA A 139 -23.79 3.14 -6.83
C ALA A 139 -24.42 4.16 -7.81
N GLU A 140 -23.62 4.77 -8.67
CA GLU A 140 -24.06 5.72 -9.71
C GLU A 140 -24.88 5.03 -10.81
N GLN A 141 -24.46 3.83 -11.27
CA GLN A 141 -25.23 3.04 -12.24
C GLN A 141 -26.63 2.69 -11.73
N ARG A 142 -26.78 2.33 -10.45
CA ARG A 142 -28.08 2.03 -9.82
C ARG A 142 -28.99 3.27 -9.79
N GLN A 143 -28.43 4.45 -9.48
CA GLN A 143 -29.19 5.70 -9.48
C GLN A 143 -29.61 6.15 -10.89
N GLY A 144 -28.81 5.83 -11.92
CA GLY A 144 -29.16 6.07 -13.33
C GLY A 144 -30.33 5.22 -13.82
N THR A 145 -30.43 3.97 -13.37
CA THR A 145 -31.53 3.06 -13.75
C THR A 145 -32.86 3.39 -13.09
N ASP A 146 -32.85 3.94 -11.87
CA ASP A 146 -34.09 4.36 -11.19
C ASP A 146 -34.66 5.66 -11.78
N LYS A 147 -33.82 6.61 -12.22
CA LYS A 147 -34.29 7.82 -12.93
C LYS A 147 -35.00 7.51 -14.26
N LYS A 148 -34.70 6.38 -14.92
CA LYS A 148 -35.38 5.94 -16.14
C LYS A 148 -36.72 5.24 -15.87
N ARG A 149 -36.97 4.72 -14.65
CA ARG A 149 -38.23 4.05 -14.27
C ARG A 149 -39.31 4.98 -13.71
N VAL A 150 -38.96 6.20 -13.31
CA VAL A 150 -39.92 7.18 -12.76
C VAL A 150 -40.67 7.97 -13.87
N GLY A 151 -40.30 7.79 -15.15
CA GLY A 151 -40.97 8.45 -16.28
C GLY A 151 -42.19 7.72 -16.88
N LEU A 152 -42.53 6.50 -16.44
CA LEU A 152 -43.58 5.70 -17.09
C LEU A 152 -44.55 5.07 -16.09
N ARG A 153 -45.22 5.90 -15.29
CA ARG A 153 -46.41 5.49 -14.53
C ARG A 153 -47.52 6.53 -14.65
N LYS A 154 -48.10 6.63 -15.85
CA LYS A 154 -49.43 7.21 -16.04
C LYS A 154 -50.28 6.31 -16.94
N GLY A 155 -51.18 5.56 -16.29
CA GLY A 155 -52.39 4.98 -16.87
C GLY A 155 -52.22 3.71 -17.72
N ARG A 156 -52.84 2.60 -17.28
CA ARG A 156 -54.06 2.02 -17.88
C ARG A 156 -54.18 0.53 -17.53
N ARG A 157 -55.38 0.15 -17.08
CA ARG A 157 -55.85 -1.21 -16.84
C ARG A 157 -55.86 -2.03 -18.13
N GLY A 158 -55.65 -3.36 -18.02
CA GLY A 158 -56.28 -4.35 -18.89
C GLY A 158 -55.33 -5.26 -19.68
N GLY A 159 -55.36 -6.55 -19.34
CA GLY A 159 -55.48 -7.68 -20.28
C GLY A 159 -54.30 -8.07 -21.19
N GLY A 160 -54.06 -9.38 -21.26
CA GLY A 160 -53.61 -10.03 -22.50
C GLY A 160 -52.15 -10.50 -22.51
N ALA A 161 -51.99 -11.81 -22.66
CA ALA A 161 -50.75 -12.51 -22.94
C ALA A 161 -50.09 -12.07 -24.26
N SER A 162 -48.76 -12.11 -24.33
CA SER A 162 -47.99 -12.93 -25.29
C SER A 162 -46.52 -12.52 -25.33
N ALA A 163 -45.69 -13.53 -25.56
CA ALA A 163 -44.25 -13.50 -25.64
C ALA A 163 -43.71 -12.58 -26.73
N SER A 164 -42.51 -12.03 -26.50
CA SER A 164 -41.52 -11.83 -27.56
C SER A 164 -40.13 -11.76 -26.96
N THR A 165 -39.31 -12.67 -27.47
CA THR A 165 -37.89 -12.88 -27.26
C THR A 165 -37.09 -11.70 -27.82
N SER A 166 -36.15 -11.17 -27.05
CA SER A 166 -34.99 -10.47 -27.60
C SER A 166 -33.75 -10.84 -26.80
N ALA A 167 -32.89 -11.61 -27.46
CA ALA A 167 -31.58 -12.03 -27.00
C ALA A 167 -30.68 -10.79 -26.84
N GLY A 168 -30.20 -10.57 -25.63
CA GLY A 168 -29.12 -9.65 -25.32
C GLY A 168 -27.92 -10.45 -24.84
N VAL A 169 -26.95 -10.64 -25.73
CA VAL A 169 -25.63 -11.22 -25.46
C VAL A 169 -25.02 -10.55 -24.23
N SER A 170 -24.88 -11.33 -23.16
CA SER A 170 -24.06 -10.98 -21.99
C SER A 170 -22.73 -11.70 -22.20
N GLY A 171 -21.70 -10.95 -22.61
CA GLY A 171 -20.33 -11.40 -22.54
C GLY A 171 -19.90 -11.37 -21.09
N ASP A 172 -20.04 -12.50 -20.41
CA ASP A 172 -19.29 -12.81 -19.19
C ASP A 172 -17.85 -13.11 -19.63
N GLU A 173 -17.00 -12.09 -19.59
CA GLU A 173 -15.55 -12.30 -19.55
C GLU A 173 -15.19 -12.54 -18.09
N GLU A 174 -15.12 -13.82 -17.73
CA GLU A 174 -14.54 -14.30 -16.48
C GLU A 174 -13.04 -13.97 -16.50
N ASP A 175 -12.63 -12.96 -15.73
CA ASP A 175 -11.22 -12.57 -15.59
C ASP A 175 -10.50 -13.63 -14.74
N GLU A 176 -9.64 -14.40 -15.39
CA GLU A 176 -8.75 -15.42 -14.84
C GLU A 176 -7.79 -14.81 -13.79
N GLU A 177 -8.12 -14.91 -12.50
CA GLU A 177 -7.13 -14.65 -11.44
C GLU A 177 -6.19 -15.86 -11.33
N GLU A 178 -4.96 -15.68 -11.78
CA GLU A 178 -3.88 -16.68 -11.83
C GLU A 178 -3.85 -17.67 -10.64
N GLU A 179 -3.97 -18.94 -11.02
CA GLU A 179 -3.84 -20.14 -10.20
C GLU A 179 -2.42 -20.27 -9.64
N TYR A 180 -2.23 -19.91 -8.37
CA TYR A 180 -1.11 -20.42 -7.57
C TYR A 180 -1.61 -21.65 -6.83
N GLY A 181 -1.39 -22.82 -7.44
CA GLY A 181 -1.55 -24.10 -6.76
C GLY A 181 -0.54 -24.19 -5.63
N ASP A 182 -1.02 -24.39 -4.39
CA ASP A 182 -0.17 -24.77 -3.27
C ASP A 182 -0.96 -25.48 -2.17
N ASP A 183 -0.60 -26.76 -2.03
CA ASP A 183 -0.87 -27.78 -1.01
C ASP A 183 -2.30 -27.99 -0.47
N GLU A 184 -2.92 -29.05 -1.00
CA GLU A 184 -4.00 -29.79 -0.36
C GLU A 184 -3.47 -30.48 0.91
N GLU A 185 -3.67 -29.89 2.09
CA GLU A 185 -3.55 -30.65 3.33
C GLU A 185 -4.78 -31.56 3.49
N GLU A 186 -4.55 -32.86 3.35
CA GLU A 186 -5.49 -33.94 3.63
C GLU A 186 -5.94 -33.86 5.09
N SER A 187 -7.24 -33.64 5.30
CA SER A 187 -7.90 -33.86 6.59
C SER A 187 -8.69 -35.16 6.50
N ASP A 188 -8.50 -36.00 7.51
CA ASP A 188 -9.01 -37.36 7.76
C ASP A 188 -10.55 -37.51 7.81
N ASP A 189 -11.33 -36.63 7.18
CA ASP A 189 -12.80 -36.60 7.35
C ASP A 189 -13.57 -36.21 6.07
N GLY A 190 -13.05 -36.61 4.90
CA GLY A 190 -13.77 -36.74 3.61
C GLY A 190 -14.49 -35.49 3.05
N ARG A 191 -14.48 -34.36 3.76
CA ARG A 191 -15.17 -33.12 3.40
C ARG A 191 -14.12 -32.06 3.12
N LYS A 192 -13.88 -31.79 1.83
CA LYS A 192 -13.06 -30.67 1.37
C LYS A 192 -13.62 -29.36 1.95
N ARG A 193 -13.07 -28.89 3.07
CA ARG A 193 -13.43 -27.58 3.66
C ARG A 193 -12.80 -26.51 2.78
N GLN A 194 -13.52 -26.07 1.74
CA GLN A 194 -13.09 -24.92 0.95
C GLN A 194 -12.82 -23.74 1.89
N ARG A 195 -11.55 -23.29 1.95
CA ARG A 195 -11.15 -22.13 2.74
C ARG A 195 -11.93 -20.92 2.21
N ARG A 196 -12.89 -20.44 3.00
CA ARG A 196 -13.69 -19.26 2.64
C ARG A 196 -12.76 -18.07 2.37
N LYS A 197 -12.84 -17.50 1.17
CA LYS A 197 -12.06 -16.32 0.77
C LYS A 197 -12.27 -15.19 1.80
N PRO A 198 -11.21 -14.52 2.29
CA PRO A 198 -11.35 -13.45 3.27
C PRO A 198 -12.21 -12.31 2.72
N ARG A 199 -13.37 -12.05 3.32
CA ARG A 199 -14.24 -10.93 2.91
C ARG A 199 -13.65 -9.62 3.42
N ILE A 200 -12.95 -8.90 2.54
CA ILE A 200 -12.40 -7.57 2.85
C ILE A 200 -13.56 -6.61 3.13
N LYS A 201 -13.61 -6.05 4.34
CA LYS A 201 -14.63 -5.05 4.71
C LYS A 201 -14.36 -3.75 3.96
N ALA A 202 -15.36 -3.27 3.21
CA ALA A 202 -15.33 -1.96 2.57
C ALA A 202 -15.14 -0.86 3.62
N CYS A 203 -14.27 0.13 3.34
CA CYS A 203 -14.07 1.27 4.21
C CYS A 203 -14.37 2.53 3.39
N PRO A 204 -15.61 3.04 3.47
CA PRO A 204 -16.03 4.18 2.67
C PRO A 204 -15.07 5.35 2.79
N VAL A 205 -14.78 6.03 1.68
CA VAL A 205 -14.06 7.31 1.74
C VAL A 205 -15.06 8.44 1.98
N PRO A 206 -14.91 9.24 3.07
CA PRO A 206 -15.78 10.38 3.34
C PRO A 206 -15.83 11.39 2.19
N GLY A 207 -16.94 12.13 2.06
CA GLY A 207 -17.13 13.11 0.98
C GLY A 207 -16.04 14.17 0.93
N TRP A 208 -15.60 14.67 2.09
CA TRP A 208 -14.52 15.66 2.15
C TRP A 208 -13.19 15.09 1.66
N LEU A 209 -12.87 13.83 1.99
CA LEU A 209 -11.62 13.20 1.59
C LEU A 209 -11.63 12.87 0.09
N ARG A 210 -12.80 12.60 -0.48
CA ARG A 210 -12.97 12.50 -1.94
C ARG A 210 -12.70 13.84 -2.64
N ALA A 211 -13.08 14.96 -2.04
CA ALA A 211 -12.79 16.28 -2.59
C ALA A 211 -11.28 16.63 -2.54
N GLU A 212 -10.52 15.99 -1.66
CA GLU A 212 -9.07 16.17 -1.53
C GLU A 212 -8.25 15.28 -2.49
N THR A 213 -8.88 14.41 -3.29
CA THR A 213 -8.16 13.60 -4.27
C THR A 213 -7.59 14.45 -5.39
N GLY A 214 -6.42 14.09 -5.89
CA GLY A 214 -5.75 14.77 -6.98
C GLY A 214 -4.23 14.89 -6.78
N PRO A 215 -3.52 15.35 -7.82
CA PRO A 215 -2.06 15.49 -7.80
C PRO A 215 -1.59 16.78 -7.11
N GLY A 216 -0.28 16.90 -6.93
CA GLY A 216 0.38 18.15 -6.55
C GLY A 216 0.34 18.51 -5.07
N LYS A 217 -0.07 17.57 -4.20
CA LYS A 217 -0.16 17.80 -2.75
C LYS A 217 1.24 17.88 -2.14
N SER A 218 1.48 18.91 -1.34
CA SER A 218 2.68 19.10 -0.52
C SER A 218 2.68 18.20 0.71
N PHE A 219 3.84 18.10 1.39
CA PHE A 219 3.93 17.41 2.69
C PHE A 219 2.97 17.99 3.73
N ALA A 220 2.85 19.32 3.80
CA ALA A 220 1.96 19.99 4.73
C ALA A 220 0.48 19.63 4.48
N GLU A 221 0.07 19.60 3.21
CA GLU A 221 -1.30 19.19 2.85
C GLU A 221 -1.56 17.71 3.18
N ILE A 222 -0.61 16.82 2.90
CA ILE A 222 -0.77 15.40 3.27
C ILE A 222 -0.85 15.25 4.79
N ARG A 223 -0.03 15.97 5.58
CA ARG A 223 -0.14 15.96 7.05
C ARG A 223 -1.51 16.42 7.51
N ALA A 224 -2.02 17.54 6.98
CA ALA A 224 -3.35 18.05 7.31
C ALA A 224 -4.46 17.04 6.95
N ILE A 225 -4.35 16.36 5.81
CA ILE A 225 -5.28 15.29 5.43
C ILE A 225 -5.23 14.15 6.46
N VAL A 226 -4.03 13.70 6.87
CA VAL A 226 -3.88 12.59 7.83
C VAL A 226 -4.38 12.95 9.21
N GLU A 227 -4.15 14.18 9.66
CA GLU A 227 -4.67 14.71 10.93
C GLU A 227 -6.20 14.77 10.89
N ARG A 228 -6.80 15.27 9.81
CA ARG A 228 -8.25 15.28 9.64
C ARG A 228 -8.85 13.87 9.56
N ILE A 229 -8.16 12.90 8.93
CA ILE A 229 -8.56 11.48 8.99
C ILE A 229 -8.57 10.99 10.45
N ARG A 230 -7.58 11.34 11.25
CA ARG A 230 -7.49 10.94 12.66
C ARG A 230 -8.64 11.52 13.49
N GLU A 231 -9.01 12.78 13.27
CA GLU A 231 -10.17 13.43 13.90
C GLU A 231 -11.47 12.69 13.55
N ASP A 232 -11.69 12.41 12.27
CA ASP A 232 -12.84 11.64 11.79
C ASP A 232 -12.92 10.24 12.42
N LEU A 233 -11.80 9.52 12.49
CA LEU A 233 -11.72 8.21 13.15
C LEU A 233 -12.06 8.31 14.64
N THR A 234 -11.66 9.40 15.30
CA THR A 234 -11.95 9.66 16.71
C THR A 234 -13.45 9.87 16.91
N GLU A 235 -14.09 10.68 16.07
CA GLU A 235 -15.52 10.93 16.15
C GLU A 235 -16.34 9.67 15.83
N GLN A 236 -15.97 8.92 14.79
CA GLN A 236 -16.60 7.63 14.49
C GLN A 236 -16.47 6.65 15.66
N HIS A 237 -15.30 6.60 16.30
CA HIS A 237 -15.08 5.76 17.47
C HIS A 237 -16.01 6.18 18.62
N ARG A 238 -16.11 7.47 18.89
CA ARG A 238 -16.98 8.04 19.94
C ARG A 238 -18.45 7.70 19.69
N LEU A 239 -18.95 7.88 18.47
CA LEU A 239 -20.31 7.55 18.07
C LEU A 239 -20.60 6.04 18.19
N THR A 240 -19.63 5.20 17.83
CA THR A 240 -19.72 3.75 17.98
C THR A 240 -19.79 3.33 19.45
N GLN A 241 -19.07 4.01 20.35
CA GLN A 241 -19.15 3.72 21.79
C GLN A 241 -20.50 4.11 22.40
N LYS A 242 -21.06 5.26 22.00
CA LYS A 242 -22.38 5.71 22.47
C LYS A 242 -23.52 4.76 22.06
N THR A 243 -23.42 4.13 20.89
CA THR A 243 -24.46 3.25 20.35
C THR A 243 -24.38 1.80 20.84
N LYS A 244 -23.36 1.42 21.63
CA LYS A 244 -23.23 0.06 22.18
C LYS A 244 -24.38 -0.39 23.08
N GLY A 245 -25.15 0.53 23.64
CA GLY A 245 -26.34 0.21 24.46
C GLY A 245 -27.53 -0.35 23.67
N THR A 246 -27.55 -0.25 22.33
CA THR A 246 -28.74 -0.56 21.51
C THR A 246 -28.62 -1.87 20.71
N GLY A 247 -27.65 -2.73 21.03
CA GLY A 247 -27.50 -4.06 20.40
C GLY A 247 -26.95 -4.05 18.97
N LYS A 248 -26.63 -2.88 18.39
CA LYS A 248 -25.91 -2.80 17.10
C LYS A 248 -24.46 -3.27 17.26
N SER A 249 -24.02 -4.09 16.31
CA SER A 249 -22.76 -4.83 16.34
C SER A 249 -21.51 -3.98 16.62
N LYS A 250 -20.45 -4.63 17.13
CA LYS A 250 -19.12 -4.07 17.46
C LYS A 250 -18.33 -3.57 16.22
N GLU A 251 -18.92 -2.71 15.40
CA GLU A 251 -18.26 -2.15 14.23
C GLU A 251 -16.95 -1.48 14.65
N GLN A 252 -15.89 -1.73 13.88
CA GLN A 252 -14.57 -1.15 14.12
C GLN A 252 -14.41 -0.02 13.13
N VAL A 253 -13.88 1.10 13.60
CA VAL A 253 -13.38 2.15 12.70
C VAL A 253 -12.26 1.56 11.85
N LEU A 254 -12.17 2.00 10.60
CA LEU A 254 -11.21 1.52 9.61
C LEU A 254 -10.60 2.73 8.90
N PHE A 255 -9.34 2.60 8.50
CA PHE A 255 -8.66 3.64 7.72
C PHE A 255 -9.28 3.73 6.30
N PRO A 256 -9.57 4.94 5.77
CA PRO A 256 -10.22 5.11 4.46
C PRO A 256 -9.48 4.45 3.29
N ASP A 257 -10.24 4.02 2.28
CA ASP A 257 -9.71 3.35 1.07
C ASP A 257 -9.05 4.32 0.07
N ILE A 258 -7.94 4.94 0.46
CA ILE A 258 -7.11 5.83 -0.37
C ILE A 258 -5.70 5.27 -0.58
N GLU A 259 -5.00 5.82 -1.57
CA GLU A 259 -3.53 5.73 -1.74
C GLU A 259 -2.93 7.13 -1.84
N ILE A 260 -1.71 7.30 -1.35
CA ILE A 260 -0.94 8.55 -1.40
C ILE A 260 0.30 8.27 -2.24
N LEU A 261 0.26 8.60 -3.53
CA LEU A 261 1.31 8.24 -4.48
C LEU A 261 2.36 9.36 -4.54
N PRO A 262 3.64 9.08 -4.30
CA PRO A 262 4.68 10.09 -4.38
C PRO A 262 5.10 10.36 -5.82
N THR A 263 5.33 11.64 -6.12
CA THR A 263 6.10 12.11 -7.27
C THR A 263 7.52 12.37 -6.80
N PHE A 264 8.50 11.72 -7.43
CA PHE A 264 9.91 11.85 -7.04
C PHE A 264 10.62 12.93 -7.85
N ARG A 265 11.62 13.56 -7.23
CA ARG A 265 12.53 14.48 -7.91
C ARG A 265 13.35 13.75 -8.99
N SER A 266 13.80 14.50 -9.99
CA SER A 266 14.59 13.98 -11.12
C SER A 266 15.79 13.13 -10.69
N TRP A 267 16.54 13.59 -9.69
CA TRP A 267 17.75 12.90 -9.22
C TRP A 267 17.47 11.48 -8.70
N VAL A 268 16.29 11.25 -8.09
CA VAL A 268 15.89 9.91 -7.61
C VAL A 268 15.65 8.97 -8.79
N LEU A 269 15.01 9.49 -9.85
CA LEU A 269 14.70 8.72 -11.05
C LEU A 269 15.97 8.42 -11.86
N GLU A 270 16.91 9.37 -11.92
CA GLU A 270 18.23 9.19 -12.54
C GLU A 270 19.03 8.12 -11.80
N GLN A 271 19.14 8.22 -10.47
CA GLN A 271 19.80 7.23 -9.63
C GLN A 271 19.22 5.81 -9.83
N ALA A 272 17.89 5.70 -9.93
CA ALA A 272 17.24 4.41 -10.15
C ALA A 272 17.55 3.80 -11.53
N LYS A 273 17.71 4.63 -12.57
CA LYS A 273 18.11 4.19 -13.91
C LYS A 273 19.55 3.68 -13.91
N GLU A 274 20.47 4.42 -13.29
CA GLU A 274 21.88 4.03 -13.17
C GLU A 274 22.04 2.70 -12.41
N ASP A 275 21.31 2.54 -11.32
CA ASP A 275 21.29 1.31 -10.53
C ASP A 275 20.75 0.12 -11.36
N GLY A 276 19.70 0.35 -12.15
CA GLY A 276 19.13 -0.66 -13.05
C GLY A 276 20.13 -1.12 -14.11
N GLU A 277 20.82 -0.17 -14.76
CA GLU A 277 21.86 -0.49 -15.74
C GLU A 277 23.04 -1.24 -15.12
N ASN A 278 23.51 -0.82 -13.96
CA ASN A 278 24.63 -1.46 -13.26
C ASN A 278 24.28 -2.90 -12.85
N THR A 279 23.04 -3.14 -12.44
CA THR A 279 22.56 -4.48 -12.10
C THR A 279 22.46 -5.38 -13.35
N SER A 280 22.04 -4.83 -14.49
CA SER A 280 22.02 -5.52 -15.79
C SER A 280 23.44 -5.86 -16.29
N LYS A 281 24.40 -4.95 -16.13
CA LYS A 281 25.83 -5.17 -16.47
C LYS A 281 26.45 -6.25 -15.58
N LYS A 282 26.21 -6.22 -14.26
CA LYS A 282 26.71 -7.24 -13.30
C LYS A 282 26.13 -8.64 -13.57
N SER A 283 24.84 -8.74 -13.90
CA SER A 283 24.21 -10.04 -14.23
C SER A 283 24.72 -10.63 -15.56
N ARG A 284 25.08 -9.79 -16.54
CA ARG A 284 25.72 -10.22 -17.80
C ARG A 284 27.14 -10.76 -17.60
N VAL A 285 27.92 -10.19 -16.69
CA VAL A 285 29.28 -10.65 -16.40
C VAL A 285 29.26 -12.02 -15.70
N SER A 286 28.31 -12.25 -14.79
CA SER A 286 28.17 -13.54 -14.07
C SER A 286 27.78 -14.72 -14.97
N ARG A 287 27.13 -14.50 -16.12
CA ARG A 287 26.76 -15.59 -17.06
C ARG A 287 27.89 -16.04 -17.97
N LYS A 288 29.02 -15.31 -18.02
CA LYS A 288 30.11 -15.54 -19.00
C LYS A 288 31.27 -16.40 -18.47
N GLY A 289 31.19 -16.98 -17.27
CA GLY A 289 32.27 -17.80 -16.75
C GLY A 289 31.78 -18.95 -15.86
N ALA A 290 31.79 -20.17 -16.42
CA ALA A 290 32.14 -21.43 -15.74
C ALA A 290 31.74 -22.64 -16.62
N VAL A 291 32.61 -23.06 -17.54
CA VAL A 291 32.67 -24.45 -18.00
C VAL A 291 34.15 -24.82 -18.09
N GLN A 292 34.75 -25.27 -16.99
CA GLN A 292 36.00 -26.00 -17.06
C GLN A 292 35.67 -27.47 -17.30
N LYS A 293 36.01 -27.94 -18.49
CA LYS A 293 35.89 -29.33 -18.93
C LYS A 293 36.99 -30.13 -18.22
N VAL A 294 36.62 -30.97 -17.25
CA VAL A 294 37.53 -31.94 -16.66
C VAL A 294 37.69 -33.09 -17.67
N GLN A 295 38.87 -33.23 -18.26
CA GLN A 295 39.25 -34.45 -18.99
C GLN A 295 39.65 -35.53 -17.98
N ARG A 296 39.03 -36.71 -18.12
CA ARG A 296 39.50 -37.96 -17.52
C ARG A 296 40.46 -38.64 -18.48
#